data_AF-A0A522LB74-F1
#
_entry.id   AF-A0A522LB74-F1
#
_cell.length_a   1.000
_cell.length_b   1.000
_cell.length_c   1.000
_cell.angle_alpha   90.00
_cell.angle_beta   90.00
_cell.angle_gamma   90.00
#
_symmetry.space_group_name_H-M   'P 1'
#
loop_
_entity.id
_entity.type
_entity.pdbx_description
1 polymer ?
#
loop_
_entity_poly.entity_id
_entity_poly.type
_entity_poly.pdbx_seq_one_letter_code
_entity_poly.pdbx_strand_id
1 'polypeptide(L)'
;MNWRDRLATQRTEKIQKGPGGELTKPTKPLLSVLAVPRVAILEKSRLAADPAVRVDIRPVLLGLADRLGLAAVLVHRLHDADLRTLAELPEAGLRAFLLAAADTATRQAGKPPEGDTAAIYCGRCGPVYAHPSIAAVLPVVDGWPRALGCPWCFVRKAGGYVPRPRVTCETCTHWQPDTINPPAGMGNCALGNGMHYPMQRHACGSYRPSG
;
A
#
# COMPACT_ATOMS: atom_id res chain seq x y z
N MET A 1 5.92 7.09 -37.64
CA MET A 1 4.74 7.71 -36.98
C MET A 1 4.96 7.70 -35.48
N ASN A 2 5.10 8.86 -34.85
CA ASN A 2 5.45 8.95 -33.43
C ASN A 2 4.20 8.86 -32.52
N TRP A 3 4.38 8.73 -31.21
CA TRP A 3 3.26 8.55 -30.26
C TRP A 3 2.32 9.77 -30.16
N ARG A 4 2.81 10.99 -30.42
CA ARG A 4 2.02 12.22 -30.52
C ARG A 4 1.12 12.21 -31.75
N ASP A 5 1.60 11.69 -32.88
CA ASP A 5 0.79 11.55 -34.10
C ASP A 5 -0.39 10.60 -33.86
N ARG A 6 -0.15 9.46 -33.20
CA ARG A 6 -1.21 8.51 -32.81
C ARG A 6 -2.25 9.10 -31.86
N LEU A 7 -1.82 9.95 -30.93
CA LEU A 7 -2.69 10.63 -29.96
C LEU A 7 -3.51 11.74 -30.62
N ALA A 8 -2.94 12.44 -31.60
CA ALA A 8 -3.65 13.41 -32.43
C ALA A 8 -4.74 12.70 -33.26
N THR A 9 -4.42 11.60 -33.94
CA THR A 9 -5.38 10.81 -34.72
C THR A 9 -6.56 10.33 -33.87
N GLN A 10 -6.30 9.76 -32.69
CA GLN A 10 -7.36 9.30 -31.77
C GLN A 10 -8.27 10.43 -31.25
N ARG A 11 -7.75 11.66 -31.12
CA ARG A 11 -8.55 12.82 -30.69
C ARG A 11 -9.48 13.29 -31.80
N THR A 12 -9.01 13.29 -33.04
CA THR A 12 -9.86 13.58 -34.22
C THR A 12 -10.96 12.54 -34.42
N GLU A 13 -10.67 11.25 -34.21
CA GLU A 13 -11.66 10.17 -34.37
C GLU A 13 -12.76 10.18 -33.29
N LYS A 14 -12.49 10.71 -32.10
CA LYS A 14 -13.46 10.73 -30.99
C LYS A 14 -14.52 11.84 -31.06
N ILE A 15 -14.42 12.78 -32.00
CA ILE A 15 -15.27 13.99 -32.03
C ILE A 15 -16.46 13.87 -33.02
N GLN A 16 -16.63 12.78 -33.74
CA GLN A 16 -17.88 12.52 -34.46
C GLN A 16 -18.94 11.93 -33.52
N LYS A 17 -19.54 12.79 -32.68
CA LYS A 17 -20.84 12.51 -32.07
C LYS A 17 -21.89 12.64 -33.18
N GLY A 18 -22.45 11.51 -33.60
CA GLY A 18 -23.61 11.50 -34.50
C GLY A 18 -24.81 12.26 -33.90
N PRO A 19 -25.78 12.66 -34.74
CA PRO A 19 -26.97 13.38 -34.29
C PRO A 19 -27.71 12.55 -33.24
N GLY A 20 -27.98 13.18 -32.10
CA GLY A 20 -28.55 12.52 -30.94
C GLY A 20 -29.96 12.05 -31.23
N GLY A 21 -30.17 10.74 -31.17
CA GLY A 21 -31.52 10.17 -31.25
C GLY A 21 -31.59 8.76 -31.79
N GLU A 22 -30.76 7.83 -31.30
CA GLU A 22 -31.09 6.40 -31.33
C GLU A 22 -30.07 5.62 -30.49
N LEU A 23 -30.57 4.90 -29.47
CA LEU A 23 -29.75 4.13 -28.54
C LEU A 23 -29.40 2.76 -29.15
N THR A 24 -28.62 2.74 -30.23
CA THR A 24 -28.23 1.51 -30.95
C THR A 24 -26.86 0.96 -30.53
N LYS A 25 -26.53 1.03 -29.24
CA LYS A 25 -25.41 0.22 -28.72
C LYS A 25 -25.98 -1.02 -28.03
N PRO A 26 -25.73 -2.24 -28.54
CA PRO A 26 -25.95 -3.42 -27.73
C PRO A 26 -25.09 -3.26 -26.48
N THR A 27 -25.71 -3.40 -25.31
CA THR A 27 -25.05 -3.43 -24.01
C THR A 27 -23.90 -4.42 -24.08
N LYS A 28 -22.67 -3.94 -24.29
CA LYS A 28 -21.49 -4.76 -24.13
C LYS A 28 -21.47 -5.18 -22.66
N PRO A 29 -21.47 -6.49 -22.35
CA PRO A 29 -21.37 -6.93 -20.97
C PRO A 29 -20.08 -6.34 -20.38
N LEU A 30 -20.20 -5.77 -19.19
CA LEU A 30 -19.19 -5.01 -18.46
C LEU A 30 -18.03 -5.90 -17.94
N LEU A 31 -17.72 -7.01 -18.61
CA LEU A 31 -16.88 -8.10 -18.11
C LEU A 31 -16.06 -8.80 -19.23
N SER A 32 -15.41 -8.07 -20.14
CA SER A 32 -14.57 -8.73 -21.17
C SER A 32 -13.15 -8.19 -21.39
N VAL A 33 -12.54 -7.53 -20.40
CA VAL A 33 -11.12 -7.08 -20.51
C VAL A 33 -10.23 -7.62 -19.37
N LEU A 34 -10.71 -8.55 -18.54
CA LEU A 34 -9.87 -9.26 -17.55
C LEU A 34 -10.00 -10.79 -17.60
N ALA A 35 -10.43 -11.34 -18.74
CA ALA A 35 -10.46 -12.78 -18.96
C ALA A 35 -9.19 -13.27 -19.67
N VAL A 36 -8.03 -13.11 -19.02
CA VAL A 36 -7.04 -14.18 -19.09
C VAL A 36 -7.50 -15.16 -18.00
N PRO A 37 -7.90 -16.40 -18.32
CA PRO A 37 -8.37 -17.33 -17.32
C PRO A 37 -7.21 -17.66 -16.38
N ARG A 38 -7.24 -17.04 -15.19
CA ARG A 38 -6.39 -17.36 -14.04
C ARG A 38 -6.56 -18.82 -13.57
N VAL A 39 -7.52 -19.54 -14.17
CA VAL A 39 -7.81 -20.95 -13.96
C VAL A 39 -6.75 -21.85 -14.63
N ALA A 40 -6.19 -21.46 -15.79
CA ALA A 40 -5.25 -22.34 -16.51
C ALA A 40 -3.86 -22.47 -15.85
N ILE A 41 -3.44 -21.48 -15.05
CA ILE A 41 -2.18 -21.54 -14.28
C ILE A 41 -2.38 -22.26 -12.93
N LEU A 42 -3.61 -22.33 -12.42
CA LEU A 42 -3.96 -23.03 -11.17
C LEU A 42 -4.38 -24.49 -11.38
N GLU A 43 -4.89 -24.86 -12.56
CA GLU A 43 -5.30 -26.24 -12.85
C GLU A 43 -4.15 -27.16 -13.23
N LYS A 44 -3.04 -26.63 -13.76
CA LYS A 44 -1.87 -27.46 -14.12
C LYS A 44 -1.02 -27.89 -12.91
N SER A 45 -1.29 -27.34 -11.73
CA SER A 45 -0.66 -27.76 -10.46
C SER A 45 -1.51 -28.76 -9.65
N ARG A 46 -2.65 -29.22 -10.20
CA ARG A 46 -3.58 -30.15 -9.53
C ARG A 46 -3.44 -31.61 -9.97
N LEU A 47 -2.41 -31.96 -10.73
CA LEU A 47 -2.14 -33.36 -11.06
C LEU A 47 -1.38 -34.03 -9.91
N ALA A 48 -2.17 -34.75 -9.11
CA ALA A 48 -1.80 -35.89 -8.28
C ALA A 48 -0.86 -35.63 -7.08
N ALA A 49 -1.32 -34.84 -6.11
CA ALA A 49 -0.93 -35.09 -4.73
C ALA A 49 -1.81 -36.20 -4.16
N ASP A 50 -1.19 -37.31 -3.78
CA ASP A 50 -1.81 -38.42 -3.07
C ASP A 50 -2.56 -37.89 -1.82
N PRO A 51 -3.87 -38.13 -1.65
CA PRO A 51 -4.61 -37.67 -0.48
C PRO A 51 -4.15 -38.31 0.85
N ALA A 52 -3.24 -39.29 0.81
CA ALA A 52 -3.00 -40.20 1.93
C ALA A 52 -2.08 -39.70 3.07
N VAL A 53 -1.34 -38.60 2.94
CA VAL A 53 -0.67 -37.99 4.12
C VAL A 53 -0.67 -36.47 4.00
N ARG A 54 -1.79 -35.83 4.34
CA ARG A 54 -1.77 -34.41 4.67
C ARG A 54 -1.01 -34.25 5.98
N VAL A 55 0.28 -33.94 5.90
CA VAL A 55 1.04 -33.51 7.08
C VAL A 55 0.38 -32.23 7.57
N ASP A 56 -0.27 -32.30 8.73
CA ASP A 56 -0.72 -31.10 9.41
C ASP A 56 0.52 -30.27 9.77
N ILE A 57 0.74 -29.18 9.03
CA ILE A 57 1.88 -28.27 9.23
C ILE A 57 1.64 -27.34 10.43
N ARG A 58 0.43 -27.32 11.01
CA ARG A 58 0.08 -26.40 12.09
C ARG A 58 0.95 -26.56 13.35
N PRO A 59 1.26 -27.78 13.84
CA PRO A 59 2.20 -27.95 14.95
C PRO A 59 3.61 -27.41 14.64
N VAL A 60 4.07 -27.57 13.40
CA VAL A 60 5.38 -27.04 12.96
C VAL A 60 5.38 -25.51 13.00
N LEU A 61 4.32 -24.87 12.47
CA LEU A 61 4.16 -23.41 12.51
C LEU A 61 4.03 -22.88 13.94
N LEU A 62 3.31 -23.58 14.82
CA LEU A 62 3.19 -23.20 16.24
C LEU A 62 4.54 -23.29 16.96
N GLY A 63 5.29 -24.38 16.77
CA GLY A 63 6.62 -24.52 17.34
C GLY A 63 7.62 -23.48 16.79
N LEU A 64 7.50 -23.08 15.52
CA LEU A 64 8.32 -22.01 14.95
C LEU A 64 7.91 -20.64 15.47
N ALA A 65 6.60 -20.37 15.61
CA ALA A 65 6.10 -19.12 16.18
C ALA A 65 6.59 -18.93 17.63
N ASP A 66 6.57 -19.99 18.44
CA ASP A 66 7.09 -20.00 19.81
C ASP A 66 8.60 -19.64 19.85
N ARG A 67 9.43 -20.31 19.01
CA ARG A 67 10.87 -19.98 18.89
C ARG A 67 11.14 -18.54 18.45
N LEU A 68 10.21 -17.92 17.72
CA LEU A 68 10.31 -16.54 17.27
C LEU A 68 9.68 -15.53 18.25
N GLY A 69 9.08 -15.99 19.35
CA GLY A 69 8.35 -15.13 20.31
C GLY A 69 7.07 -14.53 19.72
N LEU A 70 6.47 -15.16 18.72
CA LEU A 70 5.27 -14.69 18.05
C LEU A 70 3.99 -15.29 18.65
N ALA A 71 2.90 -14.52 18.62
CA ALA A 71 1.63 -14.96 19.18
C ALA A 71 0.99 -16.10 18.35
N ALA A 72 0.63 -17.21 19.00
CA ALA A 72 0.00 -18.38 18.37
C ALA A 72 -1.29 -18.06 17.59
N VAL A 73 -1.99 -16.98 17.98
CA VAL A 73 -3.20 -16.50 17.27
C VAL A 73 -2.93 -16.20 15.78
N LEU A 74 -1.70 -15.85 15.41
CA LEU A 74 -1.32 -15.65 14.00
C LEU A 74 -1.45 -16.95 13.20
N VAL A 75 -1.04 -18.08 13.78
CA VAL A 75 -1.14 -19.40 13.15
C VAL A 75 -2.58 -19.91 13.19
N HIS A 76 -3.30 -19.71 14.30
CA HIS A 76 -4.69 -20.17 14.44
C HIS A 76 -5.66 -19.49 13.46
N ARG A 77 -5.37 -18.27 13.00
CA ARG A 77 -6.18 -17.55 12.01
C ARG A 77 -5.96 -18.02 10.56
N LEU A 78 -4.94 -18.84 10.30
CA LEU A 78 -4.67 -19.33 8.95
C LEU A 78 -5.75 -20.31 8.48
N HIS A 79 -6.25 -20.08 7.27
CA HIS A 79 -7.19 -20.98 6.61
C HIS A 79 -6.47 -22.23 6.10
N ASP A 80 -7.20 -23.34 5.99
CA ASP A 80 -6.63 -24.62 5.52
C ASP A 80 -6.02 -24.53 4.11
N ALA A 81 -6.53 -23.63 3.26
CA ALA A 81 -5.94 -23.38 1.95
C ALA A 81 -4.54 -22.75 2.05
N ASP A 82 -4.34 -21.83 3.00
CA ASP A 82 -3.05 -21.20 3.25
C ASP A 82 -2.08 -22.23 3.87
N LEU A 83 -2.55 -23.04 4.82
CA LEU A 83 -1.75 -24.11 5.41
C LEU A 83 -1.24 -25.10 4.38
N ARG A 84 -2.06 -25.49 3.40
CA ARG A 84 -1.62 -26.35 2.29
C ARG A 84 -0.50 -25.71 1.47
N THR A 85 -0.62 -24.41 1.17
CA THR A 85 0.41 -23.67 0.44
C THR A 85 1.71 -23.57 1.24
N LEU A 86 1.60 -23.34 2.55
CA LEU A 86 2.76 -23.22 3.44
C LEU A 86 3.47 -24.56 3.64
N ALA A 87 2.76 -25.69 3.62
CA ALA A 87 3.36 -27.02 3.76
C ALA A 87 4.41 -27.35 2.67
N GLU A 88 4.39 -26.63 1.54
CA GLU A 88 5.34 -26.80 0.44
C GLU A 88 6.62 -25.94 0.62
N LEU A 89 6.66 -25.04 1.61
CA LEU A 89 7.78 -24.13 1.82
C LEU A 89 8.84 -24.74 2.74
N PRO A 90 10.15 -24.48 2.48
CA PRO A 90 11.20 -24.80 3.44
C PRO A 90 11.06 -23.95 4.72
N GLU A 91 11.68 -24.38 5.82
CA GLU A 91 11.58 -23.69 7.13
C GLU A 91 11.95 -22.19 7.05
N ALA A 92 12.94 -21.82 6.24
CA ALA A 92 13.29 -20.42 6.01
C ALA A 92 12.13 -19.59 5.42
N GLY A 93 11.35 -20.20 4.52
CA GLY A 93 10.13 -19.61 3.95
C GLY A 93 9.01 -19.50 4.99
N LEU A 94 8.82 -20.53 5.82
CA LEU A 94 7.87 -20.49 6.93
C LEU A 94 8.20 -19.39 7.93
N ARG A 95 9.49 -19.24 8.28
CA ARG A 95 9.97 -18.17 9.16
C ARG A 95 9.69 -16.79 8.58
N ALA A 96 10.03 -16.58 7.31
CA ALA A 96 9.78 -15.31 6.63
C ALA A 96 8.27 -14.99 6.59
N PHE A 97 7.44 -15.99 6.33
CA PHE A 97 5.98 -15.84 6.34
C PHE A 97 5.45 -15.41 7.71
N LEU A 98 5.87 -16.07 8.79
CA LEU A 98 5.39 -15.75 10.14
C LEU A 98 5.80 -14.33 10.57
N LEU A 99 7.03 -13.91 10.25
CA LEU A 99 7.49 -12.53 10.51
C LEU A 99 6.65 -11.51 9.72
N ALA A 100 6.39 -11.77 8.43
CA ALA A 100 5.56 -10.89 7.61
C ALA A 100 4.09 -10.84 8.11
N ALA A 101 3.55 -11.96 8.60
CA ALA A 101 2.22 -12.02 9.21
C ALA A 101 2.14 -11.22 10.51
N ALA A 102 3.16 -11.32 11.36
CA ALA A 102 3.29 -10.53 12.59
C ALA A 102 3.38 -9.02 12.31
N ASP A 103 4.18 -8.61 11.33
CA ASP A 103 4.26 -7.22 10.89
C ASP A 103 2.92 -6.71 10.35
N THR A 104 2.22 -7.55 9.58
CA THR A 104 0.90 -7.23 9.03
C THR A 104 -0.11 -7.01 10.15
N ALA A 105 -0.14 -7.89 11.15
CA ALA A 105 -1.01 -7.75 12.32
C ALA A 105 -0.69 -6.48 13.13
N THR A 106 0.59 -6.15 13.30
CA THR A 106 1.04 -4.93 13.98
C THR A 106 0.54 -3.66 13.25
N ARG A 107 0.66 -3.64 11.91
CA ARG A 107 0.12 -2.54 11.09
C ARG A 107 -1.41 -2.44 11.16
N GLN A 108 -2.13 -3.58 11.14
CA GLN A 108 -3.58 -3.60 11.32
C GLN A 108 -4.01 -3.05 12.68
N ALA A 109 -3.18 -3.23 13.71
CA ALA A 109 -3.39 -2.63 15.03
C ALA A 109 -3.03 -1.12 15.09
N GLY A 110 -2.68 -0.50 13.95
CA GLY A 110 -2.32 0.92 13.86
C GLY A 110 -0.95 1.25 14.44
N LYS A 111 -0.08 0.25 14.65
CA LYS A 111 1.27 0.41 15.21
C LYS A 111 2.33 0.12 14.16
N PRO A 112 3.43 0.90 14.09
CA PRO A 112 4.54 0.55 13.22
C PRO A 112 5.22 -0.72 13.73
N PRO A 113 5.52 -1.69 12.86
CA PRO A 113 6.37 -2.82 13.21
C PRO A 113 7.73 -2.38 13.75
N GLU A 114 8.36 -3.28 14.48
CA GLU A 114 9.71 -3.04 14.97
C GLU A 114 10.67 -2.80 13.78
N GLY A 115 11.53 -1.79 13.90
CA GLY A 115 12.44 -1.39 12.84
C GLY A 115 11.82 -0.47 11.77
N ASP A 116 10.49 -0.33 11.66
CA ASP A 116 9.86 0.67 10.78
C ASP A 116 10.03 2.09 11.35
N THR A 117 11.22 2.66 11.19
CA THR A 117 11.63 3.95 11.76
C THR A 117 11.87 5.04 10.72
N ALA A 118 12.07 4.68 9.46
CA ALA A 118 12.32 5.64 8.39
C ALA A 118 11.03 6.27 7.88
N ALA A 119 11.06 7.57 7.61
CA ALA A 119 9.94 8.29 7.02
C ALA A 119 10.03 8.22 5.49
N ILE A 120 8.95 7.80 4.84
CA ILE A 120 8.81 7.83 3.38
C ILE A 120 7.50 8.52 3.00
N TYR A 121 7.41 9.00 1.77
CA TYR A 121 6.17 9.52 1.21
C TYR A 121 5.54 8.53 0.23
N CYS A 122 4.36 8.04 0.56
CA CYS A 122 3.56 7.18 -0.31
C CYS A 122 2.57 8.00 -1.14
N GLY A 123 2.52 7.77 -2.45
CA GLY A 123 1.57 8.44 -3.36
C GLY A 123 0.09 8.23 -3.02
N ARG A 124 -0.25 7.17 -2.28
CA ARG A 124 -1.61 6.89 -1.81
C ARG A 124 -1.82 7.25 -0.35
N CYS A 125 -0.86 6.89 0.51
CA CYS A 125 -1.03 7.05 1.95
C CYS A 125 -0.59 8.42 2.48
N GLY A 126 0.22 9.20 1.76
CA GLY A 126 0.94 10.35 2.32
C GLY A 126 2.19 9.91 3.09
N PRO A 127 2.65 10.67 4.10
CA PRO A 127 3.82 10.30 4.89
C PRO A 127 3.52 9.07 5.78
N VAL A 128 4.42 8.10 5.80
CA VAL A 128 4.30 6.85 6.58
C VAL A 128 5.67 6.39 7.09
N TYR A 129 5.67 5.56 8.12
CA TYR A 129 6.86 4.82 8.55
C TYR A 129 7.09 3.58 7.68
N ALA A 130 8.35 3.27 7.39
CA ALA A 130 8.79 2.06 6.72
C ALA A 130 10.17 1.64 7.26
N HIS A 131 10.57 0.40 6.98
CA HIS A 131 11.89 -0.09 7.32
C HIS A 131 12.98 0.73 6.59
N PRO A 132 14.09 1.11 7.25
CA PRO A 132 15.17 1.87 6.65
C PRO A 132 15.72 1.27 5.34
N SER A 133 15.80 -0.05 5.23
CA SER A 133 16.24 -0.71 3.98
C SER A 133 15.31 -0.45 2.80
N ILE A 134 14.00 -0.26 3.04
CA ILE A 134 13.04 0.13 2.01
C ILE A 134 13.30 1.58 1.62
N ALA A 135 13.41 2.49 2.60
CA ALA A 135 13.66 3.91 2.33
C ALA A 135 14.97 4.13 1.53
N ALA A 136 16.02 3.35 1.82
CA ALA A 136 17.31 3.44 1.17
C ALA A 136 17.31 3.12 -0.33
N VAL A 137 16.34 2.35 -0.81
CA VAL A 137 16.26 1.94 -2.24
C VAL A 137 15.21 2.74 -3.03
N LEU A 138 14.49 3.66 -2.38
CA LEU A 138 13.49 4.50 -3.05
C LEU A 138 14.14 5.75 -3.66
N PRO A 139 13.63 6.25 -4.80
CA PRO A 139 14.07 7.54 -5.33
C PRO A 139 13.71 8.66 -4.35
N VAL A 140 14.63 9.60 -4.16
CA VAL A 140 14.41 10.79 -3.33
C VAL A 140 13.93 11.94 -4.21
N VAL A 141 12.77 12.50 -3.89
CA VAL A 141 12.17 13.65 -4.59
C VAL A 141 11.69 14.65 -3.54
N ASP A 142 12.13 15.91 -3.65
CA ASP A 142 11.89 16.99 -2.69
C ASP A 142 12.37 16.63 -1.27
N GLY A 143 13.52 15.94 -1.17
CA GLY A 143 14.08 15.48 0.10
C GLY A 143 13.39 14.28 0.73
N TRP A 144 12.40 13.67 0.07
CA TRP A 144 11.66 12.51 0.59
C TRP A 144 11.86 11.25 -0.27
N PRO A 145 12.15 10.07 0.33
CA PRO A 145 12.02 8.80 -0.36
C PRO A 145 10.57 8.57 -0.81
N ARG A 146 10.33 8.39 -2.12
CA ARG A 146 8.99 8.29 -2.70
C ARG A 146 8.64 6.86 -3.10
N ALA A 147 7.47 6.40 -2.67
CA ALA A 147 6.91 5.13 -3.10
C ALA A 147 5.53 5.30 -3.76
N LEU A 148 5.25 4.54 -4.83
CA LEU A 148 3.91 4.48 -5.43
C LEU A 148 2.89 3.81 -4.51
N GLY A 149 3.34 2.88 -3.67
CA GLY A 149 2.57 2.19 -2.64
C GLY A 149 3.47 1.86 -1.46
N CYS A 150 2.90 1.82 -0.25
CA CYS A 150 3.61 1.44 0.96
C CYS A 150 2.94 0.24 1.63
N PRO A 151 3.61 -0.42 2.58
CA PRO A 151 3.01 -1.50 3.36
C PRO A 151 1.72 -1.11 4.09
N TRP A 152 1.47 0.18 4.34
CA TRP A 152 0.25 0.68 4.99
C TRP A 152 -0.96 0.85 4.07
N CYS A 153 -0.79 0.73 2.74
CA CYS A 153 -1.88 0.96 1.79
C CYS A 153 -3.09 0.06 2.03
N PHE A 154 -2.88 -1.20 2.43
CA PHE A 154 -3.99 -2.12 2.70
C PHE A 154 -4.75 -1.74 3.98
N VAL A 155 -4.04 -1.29 5.04
CA VAL A 155 -4.65 -0.79 6.27
C VAL A 155 -5.50 0.44 5.99
N ARG A 156 -4.94 1.43 5.27
CA ARG A 156 -5.69 2.64 4.88
C ARG A 156 -6.91 2.30 4.03
N LYS A 157 -6.78 1.38 3.07
CA LYS A 157 -7.91 0.94 2.22
C LYS A 157 -9.02 0.30 3.05
N ALA A 158 -8.67 -0.41 4.12
CA ALA A 158 -9.63 -0.99 5.06
C ALA A 158 -10.20 0.03 6.08
N GLY A 159 -9.87 1.32 5.95
CA GLY A 159 -10.30 2.36 6.90
C GLY A 159 -9.51 2.37 8.22
N GLY A 160 -8.44 1.59 8.32
CA GLY A 160 -7.60 1.53 9.52
C GLY A 160 -6.73 2.78 9.71
N TYR A 161 -6.33 3.01 10.95
CA TYR A 161 -5.42 4.09 11.31
C TYR A 161 -3.99 3.82 10.79
N VAL A 162 -3.34 4.86 10.25
CA VAL A 162 -1.94 4.82 9.81
C VAL A 162 -1.12 5.82 10.63
N PRO A 163 -0.17 5.36 11.45
CA PRO A 163 0.70 6.24 12.23
C PRO A 163 1.55 7.09 11.29
N ARG A 164 1.67 8.39 11.62
CA ARG A 164 2.36 9.36 10.78
C ARG A 164 3.72 9.72 11.35
N PRO A 165 4.78 9.80 10.52
CA PRO A 165 6.02 10.42 10.94
C PRO A 165 5.79 11.90 11.25
N ARG A 166 6.65 12.45 12.10
CA ARG A 166 6.62 13.87 12.44
C ARG A 166 7.10 14.68 11.24
N VAL A 167 6.32 15.68 10.84
CA VAL A 167 6.62 16.61 9.74
C VAL A 167 6.56 18.05 10.26
N THR A 168 7.15 18.98 9.51
CA THR A 168 7.06 20.43 9.75
C THR A 168 6.17 21.08 8.70
N CYS A 169 5.42 22.11 9.08
CA CYS A 169 4.52 22.82 8.17
C CYS A 169 5.29 23.59 7.10
N GLU A 170 6.45 24.16 7.41
CA GLU A 170 7.26 24.95 6.47
C GLU A 170 7.68 24.19 5.20
N THR A 171 7.78 22.85 5.29
CA THR A 171 8.15 21.99 4.17
C THR A 171 6.92 21.43 3.45
N CYS A 172 5.73 21.96 3.71
CA CYS A 172 4.47 21.48 3.16
C CYS A 172 3.93 22.43 2.08
N THR A 173 3.47 21.91 0.93
CA THR A 173 2.85 22.72 -0.14
C THR A 173 1.57 23.44 0.30
N HIS A 174 0.96 23.02 1.40
CA HIS A 174 -0.29 23.62 1.91
C HIS A 174 -0.05 24.73 2.93
N TRP A 175 1.20 24.98 3.31
CA TRP A 175 1.55 26.02 4.27
C TRP A 175 1.47 27.39 3.63
N GLN A 176 0.79 28.30 4.32
CA GLN A 176 0.70 29.72 3.95
C GLN A 176 1.19 30.55 5.13
N PRO A 177 2.33 31.26 5.01
CA PRO A 177 2.82 32.12 6.08
C PRO A 177 1.81 33.25 6.35
N ASP A 178 1.64 33.61 7.62
CA ASP A 178 0.84 34.79 7.99
C ASP A 178 1.64 36.07 7.69
N THR A 179 1.18 36.84 6.70
CA THR A 179 1.82 38.09 6.29
C THR A 179 1.54 39.25 7.23
N ILE A 180 0.58 39.13 8.14
CA ILE A 180 0.22 40.18 9.10
C ILE A 180 1.17 40.18 10.29
N ASN A 181 1.65 39.00 10.71
CA ASN A 181 2.55 38.88 11.86
C ASN A 181 3.79 38.00 11.57
N PRO A 182 4.64 38.39 10.59
CA PRO A 182 5.80 37.60 10.18
C PRO A 182 6.82 37.29 11.27
N PRO A 183 7.06 38.13 12.32
CA PRO A 183 8.02 37.80 13.38
C PRO A 183 7.60 36.60 14.24
N ALA A 184 6.30 36.35 14.37
CA ALA A 184 5.78 35.23 15.17
C ALA A 184 5.94 33.88 14.44
N GLY A 185 6.25 33.92 13.14
CA GLY A 185 6.37 32.75 12.29
C GLY A 185 5.07 31.97 12.13
N MET A 186 3.91 32.42 12.63
CA MET A 186 2.67 31.67 12.47
C MET A 186 2.18 31.65 11.00
N GLY A 187 1.32 30.70 10.69
CA GLY A 187 0.75 30.52 9.36
C GLY A 187 -0.35 29.48 9.39
N ASN A 188 -0.99 29.31 8.24
CA ASN A 188 -2.21 28.54 8.11
C ASN A 188 -2.01 27.34 7.19
N CYS A 189 -2.75 26.26 7.47
CA CYS A 189 -2.87 25.14 6.56
C CYS A 189 -4.05 25.39 5.60
N ALA A 190 -3.79 25.42 4.30
CA ALA A 190 -4.83 25.57 3.27
C ALA A 190 -5.88 24.43 3.27
N LEU A 191 -5.62 23.33 3.98
CA LEU A 191 -6.55 22.22 4.17
C LEU A 191 -7.34 22.28 5.49
N GLY A 192 -7.21 23.36 6.27
CA GLY A 192 -7.98 23.55 7.49
C GLY A 192 -7.54 22.68 8.69
N ASN A 193 -6.33 22.11 8.69
CA ASN A 193 -5.83 21.28 9.79
C ASN A 193 -5.40 22.09 11.05
N GLY A 194 -5.82 23.35 11.17
CA GLY A 194 -5.46 24.26 12.26
C GLY A 194 -4.18 25.06 12.01
N MET A 195 -3.78 25.80 13.05
CA MET A 195 -2.57 26.63 13.07
C MET A 195 -1.43 25.85 13.72
N HIS A 196 -0.30 25.76 13.02
CA HIS A 196 0.94 25.19 13.53
C HIS A 196 2.05 26.19 13.32
N TYR A 197 3.08 26.19 14.18
CA TYR A 197 4.30 26.90 13.83
C TYR A 197 5.03 26.17 12.68
N PRO A 198 5.73 26.87 11.78
CA PRO A 198 6.33 26.31 10.58
C PRO A 198 7.27 25.16 10.89
N MET A 199 8.13 25.31 11.91
CA MET A 199 9.08 24.30 12.38
C MET A 199 8.46 23.30 13.39
N GLN A 200 7.18 23.44 13.76
CA GLN A 200 6.56 22.55 14.75
C GLN A 200 6.40 21.14 14.18
N ARG A 201 7.07 20.18 14.82
CA ARG A 201 6.95 18.76 14.50
C ARG A 201 5.60 18.21 14.95
N HIS A 202 4.76 17.79 14.00
CA HIS A 202 3.45 17.21 14.28
C HIS A 202 3.14 16.06 13.31
N ALA A 203 2.09 15.28 13.62
CA ALA A 203 1.62 14.20 12.76
C ALA A 203 0.57 14.75 11.81
N CYS A 204 0.79 14.65 10.48
CA CYS A 204 -0.16 15.15 9.49
C CYS A 204 -0.35 14.14 8.35
N GLY A 205 -1.57 13.64 8.18
CA GLY A 205 -1.92 12.70 7.09
C GLY A 205 -2.05 13.37 5.72
N SER A 206 -2.21 14.69 5.71
CA SER A 206 -2.42 15.52 4.50
C SER A 206 -1.17 16.29 4.08
N TYR A 207 -0.03 16.07 4.76
CA TYR A 207 1.24 16.67 4.41
C TYR A 207 1.63 16.30 2.98
N ARG A 208 2.20 17.27 2.26
CA ARG A 208 2.77 17.12 0.92
C ARG A 208 4.08 17.90 0.87
N PRO A 209 5.23 17.26 0.64
CA PRO A 209 6.50 17.96 0.55
C PRO A 209 6.45 19.07 -0.50
N SER A 210 6.88 20.27 -0.15
CA SER A 210 7.17 21.36 -1.08
C SER A 210 8.54 21.10 -1.72
N GLY A 211 8.55 21.00 -3.06
CA GLY A 211 9.79 20.96 -3.85
C GLY A 211 10.37 22.34 -4.09
#